data_AF-A0AAW9BSJ0-F1
#
_entry.id   AF-A0AAW9BSJ0-F1
#
_cell.length_a   1.000
_cell.length_b   1.000
_cell.length_c   1.000
_cell.angle_alpha   90.00
_cell.angle_beta   90.00
_cell.angle_gamma   90.00
#
_symmetry.space_group_name_H-M   'P 1'
#
loop_
_entity.id
_entity.type
_entity.pdbx_description
1 polymer ?
#
loop_
_entity_poly.entity_id
_entity_poly.type
_entity_poly.pdbx_seq_one_letter_code
_entity_poly.pdbx_strand_id
1 'polypeptide(L)' 'MISAMTTIIRRELLIAFRRQADILNPLWFFIIVITLFPLSIGPEPNLLARIAAGIVWVAALLSALLSLER' A
#
# COMPACT_ATOMS: atom_id res chain seq x y z
N MET A 1 4.72 -13.95 31.56
CA MET A 1 4.69 -12.64 30.85
C MET A 1 4.91 -12.78 29.34
N ILE A 2 5.97 -13.46 28.88
CA ILE A 2 6.27 -13.60 27.44
C ILE A 2 5.15 -14.32 26.66
N SER A 3 4.56 -15.39 27.22
CA SER A 3 3.46 -16.11 26.54
C SER A 3 2.17 -15.29 26.38
N ALA A 4 1.88 -14.39 27.33
CA ALA A 4 0.75 -13.46 27.24
C ALA A 4 0.98 -12.43 26.14
N MET A 5 2.21 -11.90 26.03
CA MET A 5 2.62 -10.96 24.99
C MET A 5 2.45 -11.56 23.58
N THR A 6 2.93 -12.79 23.38
CA THR A 6 2.79 -13.50 22.08
C THR A 6 1.34 -13.82 21.75
N THR A 7 0.51 -14.08 22.76
CA THR A 7 -0.93 -14.36 22.54
C THR A 7 -1.67 -13.10 22.09
N ILE A 8 -1.35 -11.95 22.68
CA ILE A 8 -1.91 -10.65 22.28
C ILE A 8 -1.46 -10.29 20.86
N ILE A 9 -0.16 -10.37 20.55
CA ILE A 9 0.38 -10.09 19.22
C ILE A 9 -0.28 -11.00 18.16
N ARG A 10 -0.43 -12.29 18.45
CA ARG A 10 -1.08 -13.25 17.53
C ARG A 10 -2.56 -12.93 17.32
N ARG A 11 -3.26 -12.52 18.38
CA ARG A 11 -4.67 -12.10 18.31
C ARG A 11 -4.84 -10.82 17.49
N GLU A 12 -3.98 -9.82 17.72
CA GLU A 12 -3.95 -8.57 16.95
C GLU A 12 -3.64 -8.83 15.48
N LEU A 13 -2.63 -9.65 15.17
CA LEU A 13 -2.34 -10.10 13.81
C LEU A 13 -3.54 -10.82 13.18
N LEU A 14 -4.18 -11.75 13.88
CA LEU A 14 -5.36 -12.47 13.38
C LEU A 14 -6.56 -11.55 13.13
N ILE A 15 -6.75 -10.52 13.95
CA ILE A 15 -7.81 -9.51 13.78
C ILE A 15 -7.50 -8.61 12.59
N ALA A 16 -6.27 -8.12 12.47
CA ALA A 16 -5.80 -7.35 11.32
C ALA A 16 -5.94 -8.14 10.00
N PHE A 17 -5.64 -9.45 10.03
CA PHE A 17 -5.84 -10.35 8.89
C PHE A 17 -7.32 -10.63 8.58
N ARG A 18 -8.24 -10.56 9.55
CA ARG A 18 -9.69 -10.65 9.28
C ARG A 18 -10.26 -9.37 8.66
N ARG A 19 -9.62 -8.22 8.91
CA ARG A 19 -9.82 -6.96 8.17
C ARG A 19 -9.01 -6.90 6.86
N GLN A 20 -8.70 -8.05 6.26
CA GLN A 20 -8.02 -8.11 4.96
C GLN A 20 -8.67 -7.22 3.90
N ALA A 21 -9.99 -7.05 3.92
CA ALA A 21 -10.69 -6.11 3.02
C ALA A 21 -10.21 -4.64 3.18
N ASP A 22 -9.87 -4.21 4.40
CA ASP A 22 -9.44 -2.84 4.69
C ASP A 22 -8.01 -2.57 4.20
N ILE A 23 -7.16 -3.61 4.13
CA ILE A 23 -5.77 -3.52 3.66
C ILE A 23 -5.65 -3.80 2.16
N LEU A 24 -6.50 -4.68 1.61
CA LEU A 24 -6.49 -5.03 0.19
C LEU A 24 -6.90 -3.84 -0.69
N ASN A 25 -7.86 -3.04 -0.26
CA ASN A 25 -8.38 -1.94 -1.09
C ASN A 25 -7.33 -0.81 -1.31
N PRO A 26 -6.60 -0.31 -0.30
CA PRO A 26 -5.46 0.59 -0.48
C PRO A 26 -4.35 -0.01 -1.33
N LEU A 27 -4.04 -1.30 -1.15
CA LEU A 27 -3.01 -1.99 -1.93
C LEU A 27 -3.38 -2.09 -3.42
N TRP A 28 -4.64 -2.42 -3.72
CA TRP A 28 -5.14 -2.42 -5.10
C TRP A 28 -5.05 -1.04 -5.73
N PHE A 29 -5.45 0.00 -5.00
CA PHE A 29 -5.33 1.37 -5.46
C PHE A 29 -3.87 1.74 -5.76
N PHE A 30 -2.93 1.38 -4.87
CA PHE A 30 -1.50 1.61 -5.09
C PHE A 30 -1.00 0.94 -6.38
N ILE A 31 -1.34 -0.33 -6.60
CA ILE A 31 -0.95 -1.09 -7.80
C ILE A 31 -1.54 -0.46 -9.07
N ILE A 32 -2.80 -0.04 -9.02
CA ILE A 32 -3.45 0.63 -10.15
C ILE A 32 -2.75 1.95 -10.48
N VAL A 33 -2.44 2.77 -9.48
CA VAL A 33 -1.78 4.07 -9.69
C VAL A 33 -0.35 3.89 -10.23
N ILE A 34 0.45 3.02 -9.63
CA ILE A 34 1.86 2.83 -10.05
C ILE A 34 1.99 2.21 -11.45
N THR A 35 0.96 1.50 -11.93
CA THR A 35 0.92 0.95 -13.29
C THR A 35 0.35 1.94 -14.30
N LEU A 36 -0.71 2.67 -13.94
CA LEU A 36 -1.34 3.66 -14.83
C LEU A 36 -0.43 4.85 -15.13
N PHE A 37 0.37 5.31 -14.15
CA PHE A 37 1.24 6.48 -14.35
C PHE A 37 2.26 6.26 -15.49
N PRO A 38 3.07 5.18 -15.47
CA PRO A 38 3.95 4.86 -16.59
C PRO A 38 3.23 4.68 -17.93
N LEU A 39 2.05 4.04 -17.92
CA LEU A 39 1.21 3.86 -19.11
C LEU A 39 0.75 5.20 -19.71
N SER A 40 0.49 6.20 -18.86
CA SER A 40 0.01 7.53 -19.28
C SER A 40 1.11 8.41 -19.87
N ILE A 41 2.36 8.23 -19.42
CA ILE A 41 3.50 9.06 -19.80
C ILE A 41 4.26 8.46 -20.99
N GLY A 42 4.22 7.13 -21.14
CA GLY A 42 4.92 6.39 -22.18
C GLY A 42 6.19 5.70 -21.67
N PRO A 43 6.72 4.72 -22.42
CA PRO A 43 7.75 3.79 -21.96
C PRO A 43 9.19 4.35 -22.04
N GLU A 44 9.42 5.63 -21.77
CA GLU A 44 10.77 6.21 -21.81
C GLU A 44 11.55 5.91 -20.50
N PRO A 45 12.61 5.07 -20.54
CA PRO A 45 13.25 4.59 -19.31
C PRO A 45 13.95 5.69 -18.50
N ASN A 46 14.51 6.69 -19.17
CA ASN A 46 15.25 7.79 -18.51
C ASN A 46 14.28 8.71 -17.76
N LEU A 47 13.13 9.01 -18.35
CA LEU A 47 12.06 9.75 -17.70
C LEU A 47 11.49 8.95 -16.52
N LEU A 48 11.16 7.67 -16.73
CA LEU A 48 10.64 6.78 -15.69
C LEU A 48 11.59 6.70 -14.49
N ALA A 49 12.89 6.55 -14.71
CA ALA A 49 13.88 6.52 -13.62
C ALA A 49 13.91 7.81 -12.79
N ARG A 50 13.70 8.97 -13.44
CA ARG A 50 13.66 10.28 -12.76
C ARG A 50 12.39 10.47 -11.92
N ILE A 51 11.25 9.98 -12.41
CA ILE A 51 9.94 10.22 -11.77
C ILE A 51 9.45 9.06 -10.89
N ALA A 52 10.02 7.85 -11.02
CA ALA A 52 9.57 6.64 -10.34
C ALA A 52 9.51 6.81 -8.81
N ALA A 53 10.54 7.40 -8.22
CA ALA A 53 10.56 7.66 -6.78
C ALA A 53 9.38 8.55 -6.36
N GLY A 54 9.11 9.63 -7.10
CA GLY A 54 7.98 10.52 -6.83
C GLY A 54 6.63 9.81 -6.95
N ILE A 55 6.44 9.02 -8.01
CA ILE A 55 5.20 8.26 -8.22
C ILE A 55 4.96 7.27 -7.08
N VAL A 56 6.00 6.55 -6.63
CA VAL A 56 5.90 5.60 -5.51
C VAL A 56 5.44 6.30 -4.24
N TRP A 57 6.05 7.44 -3.89
CA TRP A 57 5.68 8.18 -2.68
C TRP A 57 4.26 8.74 -2.76
N VAL A 58 3.87 9.30 -3.90
CA VAL A 58 2.51 9.84 -4.12
C VAL A 58 1.47 8.73 -4.05
N ALA A 59 1.70 7.61 -4.74
CA ALA A 59 0.79 6.47 -4.71
C ALA A 59 0.65 5.89 -3.29
N ALA A 60 1.75 5.81 -2.52
CA ALA A 60 1.74 5.34 -1.14
C ALA A 60 0.94 6.27 -0.22
N LEU A 61 1.12 7.59 -0.35
CA LEU A 61 0.37 8.60 0.42
C LEU A 61 -1.13 8.56 0.11
N LEU A 62 -1.51 8.51 -1.17
CA LEU A 62 -2.91 8.44 -1.58
C LEU A 62 -3.57 7.12 -1.13
N SER A 63 -2.84 6.01 -1.23
CA SER A 63 -3.27 4.71 -0.70
C SER A 63 -3.49 4.75 0.82
N ALA A 64 -2.54 5.34 1.57
CA ALA A 64 -2.66 5.50 3.01
C ALA A 64 -3.86 6.37 3.41
N LEU A 65 -4.15 7.44 2.65
CA LEU A 65 -5.33 8.28 2.87
C LEU A 65 -6.63 7.46 2.69
N LEU A 66 -6.72 6.66 1.63
CA LEU A 66 -7.82 5.73 1.38
C LEU A 66 -7.98 4.65 2.46
N SER A 67 -6.92 4.35 3.22
CA SER A 67 -6.98 3.44 4.37
C SER A 67 -7.48 4.13 5.64
N LEU A 68 -7.30 5.46 5.76
CA LEU A 68 -7.71 6.28 6.91
C LEU A 68 -9.19 6.67 6.86
N GLU A 69 -9.77 6.76 5.67
CA GLU A 69 -11.20 7.03 5.49
C GLU A 69 -12.11 5.81 5.73
N ARG A 70 -11.53 4.64 6.05
CA ARG A 70 -12.26 3.40 6.40
C ARG A 70 -12.13 3.10 7.89
#